data_AF-A0A660ZK89-F1
#
_entry.id   AF-A0A660ZK89-F1
#
_cell.length_a   1.000
_cell.length_b   1.000
_cell.length_c   1.000
_cell.angle_alpha   90.00
_cell.angle_beta   90.00
_cell.angle_gamma   90.00
#
_symmetry.space_group_name_H-M   'P 1'
#
loop_
_entity.id
_entity.type
_entity.pdbx_description
1 polymer ?
#
loop_
_entity_poly.entity_id
_entity_poly.type
_entity_poly.pdbx_seq_one_letter_code
_entity_poly.pdbx_strand_id
1 'polypeptide(L)'
;MGEIQNAVPQEAVKKFSHLEKRRLLSFSPEEWSKILYLLKLVESTGEVQVDLSACLDKCGKPQLFLLLIAPDWAGLVNTVAGFIHEGGYNINYLTAMVDSSGKYGIITTHIILKNEEEMKRVEEEIRQRLGLLKTIARGGGSIEKLVHIGTKKLEVYEKVVSAIKKMAREEELKELLSEKGEVERFIISRSEAYLVERKPEDLARQILTNYRFQKLLREKGRGAYVSVENIETTREKLTCISAAGFERDLSLDDVMDWLREYIPDYIRKYDKQFVTSDGIAVIRLEITDGSGQPLKEEELPLLERQLFNRLKRRRQRETFELKAGTELLGRVLIPKLIQEAENSGKAQAYILPGKVTRDSAEFKLIVVSPVKKDEKESIHDRLLDSLSAEAGISVSSAKPPTRMRGFEVSYINLKADLAEFNTEEEIYDVIKQRLQEVLGEFRDFDEGMRRLDRQKMKQVLASLENRGLAPRFVKQFFYAMDDFYRISASVDEITDQIMFASDILRMYLKSGSNRVLCDFIERDTYVLVGIIGPQGEFNLERYLKTLGKFNPVLTVLDVFGASLIVFYFKKRDNWEELKGALEALEIRREKIKK
;
A
#
# COMPACT_ATOMS: atom_id res chain seq x y z
N MET A 1 -0.74 64.51 -8.57
CA MET A 1 -1.99 64.01 -7.97
C MET A 1 -3.18 64.02 -8.94
N GLY A 2 -3.19 64.86 -9.99
CA GLY A 2 -4.33 64.98 -10.92
C GLY A 2 -4.50 63.89 -11.97
N GLU A 3 -3.45 63.18 -12.42
CA GLU A 3 -3.58 62.23 -13.54
C GLU A 3 -4.16 60.85 -13.15
N ILE A 4 -4.04 60.44 -11.88
CA ILE A 4 -4.55 59.14 -11.41
C ILE A 4 -6.04 59.20 -11.04
N GLN A 5 -6.53 60.37 -10.61
CA GLN A 5 -7.91 60.55 -10.16
C GLN A 5 -8.96 60.38 -11.26
N ASN A 6 -8.57 60.49 -12.54
CA ASN A 6 -9.48 60.35 -13.68
C ASN A 6 -9.40 58.99 -14.40
N ALA A 7 -8.35 58.19 -14.17
CA ALA A 7 -8.10 56.94 -14.91
C ALA A 7 -8.35 55.66 -14.10
N VAL A 8 -8.25 55.71 -12.77
CA VAL A 8 -8.45 54.55 -11.88
C VAL A 8 -9.60 54.84 -10.92
N PRO A 9 -10.63 53.97 -10.82
CA PRO A 9 -11.74 54.19 -9.89
C PRO A 9 -11.27 54.32 -8.44
N GLN A 10 -11.85 55.26 -7.67
CA GLN A 10 -11.47 55.48 -6.26
C GLN A 10 -11.62 54.20 -5.41
N GLU A 11 -12.61 53.37 -5.73
CA GLU A 11 -12.81 52.08 -5.08
C GLU A 11 -11.63 51.12 -5.30
N ALA A 12 -11.06 51.08 -6.50
CA ALA A 12 -9.86 50.31 -6.80
C ALA A 12 -8.64 50.84 -6.03
N VAL A 13 -8.47 52.18 -5.96
CA VAL A 13 -7.40 52.80 -5.16
C VAL A 13 -7.49 52.39 -3.68
N LYS A 14 -8.70 52.26 -3.14
CA LYS A 14 -8.91 51.80 -1.76
C LYS A 14 -8.60 50.32 -1.60
N LYS A 15 -9.19 49.45 -2.42
CA LYS A 15 -9.07 47.98 -2.36
C LYS A 15 -7.66 47.47 -2.70
N PHE A 16 -6.87 48.25 -3.42
CA PHE A 16 -5.50 47.91 -3.83
C PHE A 16 -4.46 48.95 -3.37
N SER A 17 -4.76 49.63 -2.26
CA SER A 17 -3.94 50.72 -1.70
C SER A 17 -2.49 50.34 -1.35
N HIS A 18 -2.24 49.04 -1.13
CA HIS A 18 -0.92 48.48 -0.85
C HIS A 18 -0.06 48.28 -2.12
N LEU A 19 -0.65 48.35 -3.31
CA LEU A 19 0.08 48.22 -4.58
C LEU A 19 0.67 49.55 -5.01
N GLU A 20 1.82 49.50 -5.70
CA GLU A 20 2.40 50.69 -6.32
C GLU A 20 1.46 51.28 -7.36
N LYS A 21 1.30 52.61 -7.35
CA LYS A 21 0.39 53.35 -8.25
C LYS A 21 0.57 53.01 -9.73
N ARG A 22 1.81 52.75 -10.18
CA ARG A 22 2.10 52.35 -11.57
C ARG A 22 1.40 51.04 -11.97
N ARG A 23 1.21 50.10 -11.03
CA ARG A 23 0.52 48.83 -11.28
C ARG A 23 -0.98 49.02 -11.48
N LEU A 24 -1.55 50.05 -10.86
CA LEU A 24 -2.98 50.36 -11.01
C LEU A 24 -3.30 50.97 -12.38
N LEU A 25 -2.32 51.59 -13.03
CA LEU A 25 -2.42 52.15 -14.38
C LEU A 25 -2.27 51.09 -15.48
N SER A 26 -1.96 49.83 -15.12
CA SER A 26 -1.85 48.72 -16.07
C SER A 26 -3.20 48.26 -16.63
N PHE A 27 -4.31 48.70 -16.02
CA PHE A 27 -5.67 48.33 -16.41
C PHE A 27 -6.43 49.55 -16.94
N SER A 28 -7.21 49.33 -17.99
CA SER A 28 -8.18 50.28 -18.53
C SER A 28 -9.38 50.49 -17.58
N PRO A 29 -10.15 51.59 -17.74
CA PRO A 29 -11.37 51.81 -16.97
C PRO A 29 -12.41 50.68 -17.09
N GLU A 30 -12.51 50.05 -18.27
CA GLU A 30 -13.41 48.92 -18.51
C GLU A 30 -12.96 47.67 -17.74
N GLU A 31 -11.66 47.35 -17.78
CA GLU A 31 -11.09 46.24 -17.01
C GLU A 31 -11.27 46.45 -15.51
N TRP A 32 -11.04 47.68 -15.02
CA TRP A 32 -11.29 48.02 -13.62
C TRP A 32 -12.74 47.83 -13.21
N SER A 33 -13.68 48.22 -14.08
CA SER A 33 -15.11 48.03 -13.82
C SER A 33 -15.46 46.55 -13.67
N LYS A 34 -14.89 45.69 -14.53
CA LYS A 34 -15.07 44.22 -14.44
C LYS A 34 -14.42 43.63 -13.18
N ILE A 35 -13.18 44.04 -12.87
CA ILE A 35 -12.45 43.58 -11.67
C ILE A 35 -13.26 43.89 -10.41
N LEU A 36 -13.72 45.13 -10.25
CA LEU A 36 -14.48 45.53 -9.06
C LEU A 36 -15.83 44.83 -8.97
N TYR A 37 -16.51 44.61 -10.10
CA TYR A 37 -17.77 43.86 -10.14
C TYR A 37 -17.58 42.40 -9.69
N LEU A 38 -16.63 41.68 -10.30
CA LEU A 38 -16.36 40.29 -9.93
C LEU A 38 -15.81 40.15 -8.50
N LEU A 39 -15.04 41.13 -8.02
CA LEU A 39 -14.54 41.14 -6.65
C LEU A 39 -15.69 41.26 -5.64
N LYS A 40 -16.68 42.14 -5.89
CA LYS A 40 -17.89 42.19 -5.06
C LYS A 40 -18.65 40.86 -5.08
N LEU A 41 -18.69 40.20 -6.23
CA LEU A 41 -19.38 38.93 -6.39
C LEU A 41 -18.67 37.78 -5.65
N VAL A 42 -17.35 37.68 -5.73
CA VAL A 42 -16.57 36.69 -4.94
C VAL A 42 -16.69 36.98 -3.44
N GLU A 43 -16.69 38.26 -3.04
CA GLU A 43 -16.80 38.67 -1.62
C GLU A 43 -18.14 38.29 -1.00
N SER A 44 -19.22 38.35 -1.78
CA SER A 44 -20.58 38.02 -1.35
C SER A 44 -20.92 36.54 -1.43
N THR A 45 -20.41 35.83 -2.44
CA THR A 45 -20.74 34.42 -2.69
C THR A 45 -19.72 33.44 -2.11
N GLY A 46 -18.47 33.86 -1.96
CA GLY A 46 -17.34 32.98 -1.65
C GLY A 46 -16.92 32.06 -2.79
N GLU A 47 -17.58 32.12 -3.95
CA GLU A 47 -17.36 31.25 -5.09
C GLU A 47 -16.48 31.92 -6.15
N VAL A 48 -15.57 31.16 -6.76
CA VAL A 48 -14.61 31.65 -7.77
C VAL A 48 -15.33 32.29 -8.96
N GLN A 49 -14.88 33.49 -9.32
CA GLN A 49 -15.44 34.27 -10.42
C GLN A 49 -14.47 34.29 -11.59
N VAL A 50 -15.01 34.08 -12.79
CA VAL A 50 -14.23 34.09 -14.04
C VAL A 50 -15.03 34.77 -15.12
N ASP A 51 -14.41 35.69 -15.84
CA ASP A 51 -14.92 36.32 -17.06
C ASP A 51 -13.95 36.08 -18.22
N LEU A 52 -14.50 35.78 -19.39
CA LEU A 52 -13.77 35.69 -20.65
C LEU A 52 -14.43 36.64 -21.64
N SER A 53 -13.64 37.60 -22.12
CA SER A 53 -14.09 38.65 -23.03
C SER A 53 -13.25 38.64 -24.29
N ALA A 54 -13.89 38.60 -25.45
CA ALA A 54 -13.26 38.87 -26.73
C ALA A 54 -13.16 40.39 -26.95
N CYS A 55 -11.98 40.87 -27.34
CA CYS A 55 -11.75 42.27 -27.65
C CYS A 55 -10.60 42.43 -28.65
N LEU A 56 -10.31 43.66 -29.05
CA LEU A 56 -9.13 43.99 -29.86
C LEU A 56 -8.04 44.56 -28.96
N ASP A 57 -6.78 44.21 -29.24
CA ASP A 57 -5.63 44.83 -28.59
C ASP A 57 -5.44 46.28 -29.08
N LYS A 58 -4.47 47.00 -28.51
CA LYS A 58 -4.17 48.40 -28.88
C LYS A 58 -3.71 48.56 -30.34
N CYS A 59 -3.33 47.48 -31.01
CA CYS A 59 -2.91 47.44 -32.41
C CYS A 59 -4.01 46.92 -33.34
N GLY A 60 -5.23 46.68 -32.84
CA GLY A 60 -6.35 46.16 -33.61
C GLY A 60 -6.31 44.64 -33.86
N LYS A 61 -5.45 43.89 -33.15
CA LYS A 61 -5.41 42.43 -33.26
C LYS A 61 -6.46 41.78 -32.35
N PRO A 62 -7.11 40.70 -32.79
CA PRO A 62 -8.01 39.91 -31.95
C PRO A 62 -7.31 39.40 -30.69
N GLN A 63 -7.92 39.63 -29.53
CA GLN A 63 -7.42 39.14 -28.24
C GLN A 63 -8.55 38.59 -27.38
N LEU A 64 -8.21 37.60 -26.54
CA LEU A 64 -9.05 37.17 -25.44
C LEU A 64 -8.49 37.69 -24.13
N PHE A 65 -9.35 38.35 -23.36
CA PHE A 65 -9.09 38.79 -21.99
C PHE A 65 -9.80 37.84 -21.02
N LEU A 66 -9.02 37.09 -20.24
CA LEU A 66 -9.51 36.24 -19.18
C LEU A 66 -9.19 36.88 -17.82
N LEU A 67 -10.22 37.12 -17.03
CA LEU A 67 -10.16 37.65 -15.67
C LEU A 67 -10.67 36.60 -14.69
N LEU A 68 -9.87 36.26 -13.69
CA LEU A 68 -10.21 35.31 -12.64
C LEU A 68 -10.00 35.94 -11.27
N ILE A 69 -10.97 35.75 -10.36
CA ILE A 69 -10.86 36.14 -8.96
C ILE A 69 -11.24 34.95 -8.07
N ALA A 70 -10.31 34.56 -7.20
CA ALA A 70 -10.41 33.39 -6.31
C ALA A 70 -9.77 33.69 -4.94
N PRO A 71 -10.01 32.87 -3.91
CA PRO A 71 -9.19 32.89 -2.69
C PRO A 71 -7.70 32.82 -3.04
N ASP A 72 -6.86 33.60 -2.37
CA ASP A 72 -5.42 33.62 -2.64
C ASP A 72 -4.72 32.40 -2.05
N TRP A 73 -3.84 31.76 -2.83
CA TRP A 73 -3.01 30.63 -2.42
C TRP A 73 -1.80 30.46 -3.36
N ALA A 74 -0.75 29.79 -2.88
CA ALA A 74 0.59 29.82 -3.47
C ALA A 74 0.71 29.32 -4.93
N GLY A 75 -0.24 28.55 -5.44
CA GLY A 75 -0.25 28.01 -6.80
C GLY A 75 -1.35 28.56 -7.71
N LEU A 76 -2.10 29.57 -7.30
CA LEU A 76 -3.20 30.13 -8.08
C LEU A 76 -2.72 30.64 -9.46
N VAL A 77 -1.59 31.35 -9.50
CA VAL A 77 -0.99 31.84 -10.76
C VAL A 77 -0.58 30.70 -11.68
N ASN A 78 0.10 29.68 -11.13
CA ASN A 78 0.53 28.50 -11.90
C ASN A 78 -0.66 27.74 -12.47
N THR A 79 -1.77 27.69 -11.74
CA THR A 79 -3.01 27.03 -12.16
C THR A 79 -3.60 27.71 -13.39
N VAL A 80 -3.74 29.04 -13.36
CA VAL A 80 -4.30 29.79 -14.50
C VAL A 80 -3.34 29.74 -15.70
N ALA A 81 -2.04 29.90 -15.46
CA ALA A 81 -1.05 29.84 -16.53
C ALA A 81 -0.98 28.44 -17.17
N GLY A 82 -0.95 27.38 -16.35
CA GLY A 82 -0.93 25.99 -16.80
C GLY A 82 -2.18 25.61 -17.58
N PHE A 83 -3.35 26.06 -17.14
CA PHE A 83 -4.62 25.85 -17.84
C PHE A 83 -4.61 26.39 -19.28
N ILE A 84 -4.08 27.61 -19.47
CA ILE A 84 -3.96 28.21 -20.80
C ILE A 84 -2.88 27.52 -21.63
N HIS A 85 -1.70 27.29 -21.05
CA HIS A 85 -0.57 26.69 -21.75
C HIS A 85 -0.87 25.27 -22.24
N GLU A 86 -1.51 24.43 -21.41
CA GLU A 86 -1.93 23.08 -21.80
C GLU A 86 -3.09 23.07 -22.79
N GLY A 87 -3.83 24.18 -22.91
CA GLY A 87 -4.73 24.41 -24.04
C GLY A 87 -4.00 24.60 -25.38
N GLY A 88 -2.66 24.68 -25.38
CA GLY A 88 -1.85 24.97 -26.56
C GLY A 88 -1.74 26.46 -26.88
N TYR A 89 -2.09 27.32 -25.91
CA TYR A 89 -2.18 28.77 -26.12
C TYR A 89 -1.01 29.52 -25.49
N ASN A 90 -0.52 30.52 -26.21
CA ASN A 90 0.51 31.42 -25.71
C ASN A 90 -0.11 32.49 -24.82
N ILE A 91 0.48 32.68 -23.64
CA ILE A 91 0.14 33.78 -22.74
C ILE A 91 0.99 34.99 -23.14
N ASN A 92 0.36 36.02 -23.71
CA ASN A 92 1.08 37.23 -24.12
C ASN A 92 1.33 38.16 -22.94
N TYR A 93 0.36 38.26 -22.03
CA TYR A 93 0.45 39.08 -20.84
C TYR A 93 -0.30 38.41 -19.70
N LEU A 94 0.31 38.35 -18.53
CA LEU A 94 -0.33 37.86 -17.32
C LEU A 94 -0.02 38.84 -16.19
N THR A 95 -1.08 39.35 -15.55
CA THR A 95 -0.95 40.17 -14.34
C THR A 95 -1.69 39.50 -13.21
N ALA A 96 -0.98 39.31 -12.09
CA ALA A 96 -1.54 38.81 -10.85
C ALA A 96 -1.38 39.87 -9.75
N MET A 97 -2.43 40.04 -8.95
CA MET A 97 -2.42 40.91 -7.78
C MET A 97 -3.33 40.34 -6.69
N VAL A 98 -3.15 40.80 -5.47
CA VAL A 98 -3.99 40.42 -4.33
C VAL A 98 -4.71 41.67 -3.84
N ASP A 99 -5.90 41.53 -3.27
CA ASP A 99 -6.60 42.64 -2.64
C ASP A 99 -5.96 43.06 -1.31
N SER A 100 -6.32 44.23 -0.78
CA SER A 100 -5.72 44.76 0.47
C SER A 100 -5.91 43.88 1.69
N SER A 101 -6.90 42.99 1.70
CA SER A 101 -7.09 42.04 2.80
C SER A 101 -6.17 40.82 2.71
N GLY A 102 -5.49 40.62 1.58
CA GLY A 102 -4.68 39.42 1.34
C GLY A 102 -5.52 38.17 1.04
N LYS A 103 -6.83 38.30 0.90
CA LYS A 103 -7.76 37.15 0.87
C LYS A 103 -8.03 36.67 -0.55
N TYR A 104 -8.08 37.57 -1.53
CA TYR A 104 -8.46 37.23 -2.90
C TYR A 104 -7.34 37.57 -3.87
N GLY A 105 -6.95 36.58 -4.66
CA GLY A 105 -6.08 36.73 -5.81
C GLY A 105 -6.89 37.11 -7.05
N ILE A 106 -6.42 38.11 -7.78
CA ILE A 106 -6.94 38.57 -9.06
C ILE A 106 -5.89 38.24 -10.11
N ILE A 107 -6.27 37.43 -11.10
CA ILE A 107 -5.43 37.09 -12.25
C ILE A 107 -6.10 37.58 -13.51
N THR A 108 -5.33 38.27 -14.34
CA THR A 108 -5.73 38.67 -15.69
C THR A 108 -4.74 38.12 -16.68
N THR A 109 -5.22 37.60 -17.80
CA THR A 109 -4.37 37.14 -18.89
C THR A 109 -4.94 37.56 -20.24
N HIS A 110 -4.04 37.93 -21.14
CA HIS A 110 -4.33 38.30 -22.51
C HIS A 110 -3.72 37.27 -23.47
N ILE A 111 -4.54 36.78 -24.39
CA ILE A 111 -4.15 35.84 -25.43
C ILE A 111 -4.39 36.54 -26.76
N ILE A 112 -3.32 36.89 -27.47
CA ILE A 112 -3.37 37.54 -28.77
C ILE A 112 -3.45 36.46 -29.84
N LEU A 113 -4.44 36.59 -30.73
CA LEU A 113 -4.77 35.60 -31.75
C LEU A 113 -4.59 36.19 -33.15
N LYS A 114 -4.52 35.32 -34.17
CA LYS A 114 -4.18 35.74 -35.53
C LYS A 114 -5.35 36.44 -36.22
N ASN A 115 -6.57 35.95 -36.01
CA ASN A 115 -7.78 36.45 -36.66
C ASN A 115 -9.03 36.20 -35.80
N GLU A 116 -10.17 36.77 -36.20
CA GLU A 116 -11.43 36.67 -35.47
C GLU A 116 -12.02 35.24 -35.46
N GLU A 117 -11.76 34.45 -36.50
CA GLU A 117 -12.18 33.04 -36.57
C GLU A 117 -11.49 32.21 -35.49
N GLU A 118 -10.17 32.35 -35.36
CA GLU A 118 -9.38 31.73 -34.31
C GLU A 118 -9.85 32.23 -32.94
N MET A 119 -10.14 33.52 -32.79
CA MET A 119 -10.69 34.08 -31.55
C MET A 119 -12.00 33.41 -31.13
N LYS A 120 -12.97 33.26 -32.04
CA LYS A 120 -14.24 32.59 -31.72
C LYS A 120 -14.03 31.12 -31.35
N ARG A 121 -13.16 30.40 -32.07
CA ARG A 121 -12.85 29.00 -31.77
C ARG A 121 -12.22 28.84 -30.38
N VAL A 122 -11.18 29.62 -30.10
CA VAL A 122 -10.47 29.57 -28.82
C VAL A 122 -11.36 30.03 -27.67
N GLU A 123 -12.19 31.05 -27.89
CA GLU A 123 -13.18 31.49 -26.92
C GLU A 123 -14.13 30.36 -26.53
N GLU A 124 -14.68 29.64 -27.51
CA GLU A 124 -15.59 28.53 -27.27
C GLU A 124 -14.91 27.37 -26.53
N GLU A 125 -13.69 27.02 -26.91
CA GLU A 125 -12.89 25.99 -26.21
C GLU A 125 -12.59 26.36 -24.75
N ILE A 126 -12.21 27.60 -24.47
CA ILE A 126 -11.98 28.08 -23.09
C ILE A 126 -13.29 28.11 -22.33
N ARG A 127 -14.39 28.60 -22.93
CA ARG A 127 -15.73 28.65 -22.31
C ARG A 127 -16.19 27.27 -21.86
N GLN A 128 -15.99 26.23 -22.67
CA GLN A 128 -16.32 24.84 -22.31
C GLN A 128 -15.53 24.33 -21.09
N ARG A 129 -14.36 24.91 -20.79
CA ARG A 129 -13.47 24.50 -19.71
C ARG A 129 -13.46 25.47 -18.52
N LEU A 130 -14.25 26.55 -18.53
CA LEU A 130 -14.32 27.51 -17.41
C LEU A 130 -14.77 26.89 -16.09
N GLY A 131 -15.66 25.89 -16.14
CA GLY A 131 -16.09 25.16 -14.94
C GLY A 131 -14.91 24.47 -14.24
N LEU A 132 -14.05 23.81 -15.01
CA LEU A 132 -12.82 23.21 -14.50
C LEU A 132 -11.89 24.27 -13.91
N LEU A 133 -11.67 25.38 -14.62
CA LEU A 133 -10.82 26.47 -14.16
C LEU A 133 -11.29 27.04 -12.81
N LYS A 134 -12.61 27.22 -12.63
CA LYS A 134 -13.19 27.65 -11.35
C LYS A 134 -12.88 26.67 -10.21
N THR A 135 -13.03 25.38 -10.47
CA THR A 135 -12.78 24.34 -9.47
C THR A 135 -11.31 24.29 -9.06
N ILE A 136 -10.37 24.28 -10.01
CA ILE A 136 -8.94 24.24 -9.70
C ILE A 136 -8.45 25.54 -9.04
N ALA A 137 -9.00 26.70 -9.44
CA ALA A 137 -8.63 27.98 -8.86
C ALA A 137 -9.12 28.16 -7.42
N ARG A 138 -10.15 27.42 -6.99
CA ARG A 138 -10.61 27.41 -5.59
C ARG A 138 -9.52 26.92 -4.62
N GLY A 139 -8.58 26.11 -5.10
CA GLY A 139 -7.50 25.55 -4.28
C GLY A 139 -7.94 24.44 -3.34
N GLY A 140 -7.07 24.10 -2.38
CA GLY A 140 -7.26 23.01 -1.42
C GLY A 140 -6.07 22.04 -1.39
N GLY A 141 -5.87 21.35 -0.26
CA GLY A 141 -4.63 20.61 0.01
C GLY A 141 -4.25 19.51 -1.01
N SER A 142 -5.22 18.90 -1.70
CA SER A 142 -4.97 17.94 -2.77
C SER A 142 -4.71 18.63 -4.12
N ILE A 143 -5.43 19.71 -4.42
CA ILE A 143 -5.29 20.48 -5.66
C ILE A 143 -3.91 21.15 -5.70
N GLU A 144 -3.48 21.77 -4.61
CA GLU A 144 -2.18 22.42 -4.48
C GLU A 144 -1.01 21.49 -4.86
N LYS A 145 -1.04 20.24 -4.39
CA LYS A 145 0.00 19.26 -4.71
C LYS A 145 -0.06 18.80 -6.15
N LEU A 146 -1.27 18.64 -6.71
CA LEU A 146 -1.46 18.17 -8.08
C LEU A 146 -1.09 19.24 -9.12
N VAL A 147 -1.28 20.53 -8.81
CA VAL A 147 -0.89 21.65 -9.70
C VAL A 147 0.61 21.61 -10.01
N HIS A 148 1.44 21.25 -9.05
CA HIS A 148 2.88 21.08 -9.28
C HIS A 148 3.24 19.91 -10.22
N ILE A 149 2.31 18.98 -10.44
CA ILE A 149 2.56 17.74 -11.20
C ILE A 149 1.94 17.83 -12.61
N GLY A 150 1.03 18.77 -12.85
CA GLY A 150 0.48 19.08 -14.19
C GLY A 150 -1.04 19.32 -14.15
N THR A 151 -1.52 20.27 -14.96
CA THR A 151 -2.95 20.61 -15.04
C THR A 151 -3.75 19.47 -15.64
N LYS A 152 -3.16 18.66 -16.53
CA LYS A 152 -3.85 17.51 -17.10
C LYS A 152 -4.24 16.47 -16.06
N LYS A 153 -3.38 16.26 -15.06
CA LYS A 153 -3.69 15.39 -13.92
C LYS A 153 -4.80 15.96 -13.03
N LEU A 154 -4.89 17.29 -12.90
CA LEU A 154 -6.03 17.93 -12.21
C LEU A 154 -7.33 17.68 -12.96
N GLU A 155 -7.32 17.77 -14.30
CA GLU A 155 -8.53 17.47 -15.09
C GLU A 155 -9.00 16.03 -14.87
N VAL A 156 -8.06 15.08 -14.89
CA VAL A 156 -8.37 13.67 -14.62
C VAL A 156 -8.85 13.50 -13.19
N TYR A 157 -8.20 14.13 -12.21
CA TYR A 157 -8.62 14.11 -10.81
C TYR A 157 -10.08 14.55 -10.66
N GLU A 158 -10.47 15.69 -11.22
CA GLU A 158 -11.85 16.20 -11.12
C GLU A 158 -12.87 15.27 -11.77
N LYS A 159 -12.53 14.71 -12.94
CA LYS A 159 -13.40 13.74 -13.64
C LYS A 159 -13.54 12.44 -12.83
N VAL A 160 -12.46 11.95 -12.25
CA VAL A 160 -12.44 10.75 -11.40
C VAL A 160 -13.21 10.99 -10.10
N VAL A 161 -13.02 12.12 -9.42
CA VAL A 161 -13.80 12.51 -8.24
C VAL A 161 -15.30 12.54 -8.58
N SER A 162 -15.66 13.13 -9.71
CA SER A 162 -17.05 13.18 -10.18
C SER A 162 -17.63 11.79 -10.44
N ALA A 163 -16.83 10.87 -11.00
CA ALA A 163 -17.24 9.49 -11.20
C ALA A 163 -17.39 8.73 -9.86
N ILE A 164 -16.42 8.89 -8.94
CA ILE A 164 -16.45 8.27 -7.61
C ILE A 164 -17.67 8.73 -6.83
N LYS A 165 -18.04 10.01 -6.85
CA LYS A 165 -19.25 10.56 -6.20
C LYS A 165 -20.55 9.88 -6.65
N LYS A 166 -20.57 9.31 -7.87
CA LYS A 166 -21.74 8.58 -8.40
C LYS A 166 -21.73 7.09 -8.02
N MET A 167 -20.58 6.53 -7.64
CA MET A 167 -20.37 5.08 -7.45
C MET A 167 -20.15 4.68 -5.99
N ALA A 168 -19.65 5.59 -5.16
CA ALA A 168 -19.26 5.33 -3.77
C ALA A 168 -20.38 5.68 -2.79
N ARG A 169 -20.41 4.98 -1.65
CA ARG A 169 -21.28 5.35 -0.52
C ARG A 169 -20.77 6.62 0.16
N GLU A 170 -21.65 7.36 0.82
CA GLU A 170 -21.30 8.64 1.45
C GLU A 170 -20.18 8.51 2.49
N GLU A 171 -20.17 7.42 3.26
CA GLU A 171 -19.12 7.08 4.22
C GLU A 171 -17.75 6.86 3.54
N GLU A 172 -17.73 6.23 2.35
CA GLU A 172 -16.50 5.98 1.59
C GLU A 172 -15.93 7.28 1.02
N LEU A 173 -16.79 8.21 0.59
CA LEU A 173 -16.38 9.49 -0.01
C LEU A 173 -15.51 10.32 0.93
N LYS A 174 -15.84 10.34 2.22
CA LYS A 174 -15.09 11.11 3.21
C LYS A 174 -13.64 10.64 3.32
N GLU A 175 -13.40 9.34 3.29
CA GLU A 175 -12.05 8.77 3.35
C GLU A 175 -11.31 8.91 2.02
N LEU A 176 -11.98 8.60 0.91
CA LEU A 176 -11.40 8.63 -0.45
C LEU A 176 -10.92 10.03 -0.85
N LEU A 177 -11.70 11.06 -0.51
CA LEU A 177 -11.48 12.46 -0.90
C LEU A 177 -10.80 13.30 0.20
N SER A 178 -10.44 12.70 1.33
CA SER A 178 -9.67 13.39 2.37
C SER A 178 -8.28 13.80 1.86
N GLU A 179 -7.63 14.74 2.55
CA GLU A 179 -6.24 15.09 2.23
C GLU A 179 -5.35 13.84 2.39
N LYS A 180 -4.54 13.52 1.36
CA LYS A 180 -3.78 12.25 1.27
C LYS A 180 -4.66 11.00 1.19
N GLY A 181 -5.94 11.16 0.84
CA GLY A 181 -6.87 10.08 0.54
C GLY A 181 -6.44 9.25 -0.68
N GLU A 182 -7.18 8.17 -0.95
CA GLU A 182 -6.81 7.23 -2.00
C GLU A 182 -6.81 7.87 -3.40
N VAL A 183 -7.72 8.79 -3.67
CA VAL A 183 -7.82 9.45 -4.99
C VAL A 183 -6.57 10.30 -5.27
N GLU A 184 -6.17 11.14 -4.31
CA GLU A 184 -4.97 11.97 -4.42
C GLU A 184 -3.73 11.09 -4.63
N ARG A 185 -3.53 10.07 -3.78
CA ARG A 185 -2.38 9.17 -3.87
C ARG A 185 -2.36 8.40 -5.19
N PHE A 186 -3.52 7.99 -5.68
CA PHE A 186 -3.65 7.32 -6.96
C PHE A 186 -3.17 8.25 -8.08
N ILE A 187 -3.76 9.43 -8.24
CA ILE A 187 -3.42 10.36 -9.34
C ILE A 187 -1.94 10.78 -9.29
N ILE A 188 -1.40 11.09 -8.11
CA ILE A 188 0.00 11.51 -7.94
C ILE A 188 0.95 10.44 -8.46
N SER A 189 0.72 9.19 -8.08
CA SER A 189 1.69 8.12 -8.30
C SER A 189 1.65 7.52 -9.71
N ARG A 190 0.67 7.82 -10.57
CA ARG A 190 0.59 7.30 -11.95
C ARG A 190 1.13 8.33 -12.95
N SER A 191 1.64 7.88 -14.09
CA SER A 191 2.05 8.80 -15.17
C SER A 191 0.83 9.48 -15.77
N GLU A 192 1.03 10.67 -16.36
CA GLU A 192 -0.05 11.36 -17.07
C GLU A 192 -0.61 10.51 -18.22
N ALA A 193 0.26 9.89 -19.02
CA ALA A 193 -0.15 9.01 -20.12
C ALA A 193 -1.08 7.88 -19.64
N TYR A 194 -0.74 7.21 -18.53
CA TYR A 194 -1.59 6.17 -17.97
C TYR A 194 -2.99 6.69 -17.63
N LEU A 195 -3.05 7.88 -17.01
CA LEU A 195 -4.30 8.49 -16.56
C LEU A 195 -5.17 9.00 -17.71
N VAL A 196 -4.57 9.56 -18.76
CA VAL A 196 -5.29 10.17 -19.89
C VAL A 196 -5.82 9.12 -20.87
N GLU A 197 -5.12 7.98 -21.01
CA GLU A 197 -5.54 6.91 -21.92
C GLU A 197 -6.75 6.10 -21.44
N ARG A 198 -7.16 6.27 -20.16
CA ARG A 198 -8.21 5.48 -19.51
C ARG A 198 -9.44 6.33 -19.22
N LYS A 199 -10.63 5.72 -19.30
CA LYS A 199 -11.88 6.40 -18.97
C LYS A 199 -11.92 6.74 -17.48
N PRO A 200 -12.41 7.93 -17.07
CA PRO A 200 -12.51 8.31 -15.67
C PRO A 200 -13.30 7.31 -14.81
N GLU A 201 -14.30 6.66 -15.38
CA GLU A 201 -15.13 5.64 -14.74
C GLU A 201 -14.33 4.37 -14.40
N ASP A 202 -13.43 3.94 -15.29
CA ASP A 202 -12.57 2.77 -15.05
C ASP A 202 -11.51 3.08 -13.99
N LEU A 203 -10.92 4.29 -14.02
CA LEU A 203 -10.02 4.75 -12.96
C LEU A 203 -10.73 4.86 -11.61
N ALA A 204 -11.95 5.38 -11.58
CA ALA A 204 -12.78 5.44 -10.37
C ALA A 204 -13.08 4.04 -9.82
N ARG A 205 -13.45 3.09 -10.69
CA ARG A 205 -13.66 1.69 -10.29
C ARG A 205 -12.40 1.07 -9.73
N GLN A 206 -11.25 1.28 -10.37
CA GLN A 206 -9.96 0.79 -9.89
C GLN A 206 -9.63 1.34 -8.49
N ILE A 207 -9.84 2.64 -8.25
CA ILE A 207 -9.63 3.26 -6.94
C ILE A 207 -10.57 2.65 -5.89
N LEU A 208 -11.86 2.51 -6.22
CA LEU A 208 -12.87 1.98 -5.31
C LEU A 208 -12.62 0.52 -4.96
N THR A 209 -12.29 -0.32 -5.94
CA THR A 209 -11.94 -1.73 -5.73
C THR A 209 -10.72 -1.83 -4.80
N ASN A 210 -9.66 -1.06 -5.06
CA ASN A 210 -8.47 -1.06 -4.21
C ASN A 210 -8.77 -0.59 -2.78
N TYR A 211 -9.58 0.46 -2.62
CA TYR A 211 -9.98 0.98 -1.31
C TYR A 211 -10.79 -0.06 -0.53
N ARG A 212 -11.78 -0.69 -1.17
CA ARG A 212 -12.62 -1.72 -0.54
C ARG A 212 -11.83 -2.95 -0.16
N PHE A 213 -10.92 -3.41 -1.02
CA PHE A 213 -10.02 -4.51 -0.69
C PHE A 213 -9.14 -4.18 0.51
N GLN A 214 -8.55 -2.98 0.57
CA GLN A 214 -7.77 -2.55 1.73
C GLN A 214 -8.62 -2.52 3.01
N LYS A 215 -9.84 -2.00 2.95
CA LYS A 215 -10.75 -1.96 4.10
C LYS A 215 -11.10 -3.36 4.60
N LEU A 216 -11.48 -4.26 3.69
CA LEU A 216 -11.75 -5.66 4.02
C LEU A 216 -10.53 -6.36 4.64
N LEU A 217 -9.34 -6.18 4.07
CA LEU A 217 -8.11 -6.75 4.63
C LEU A 217 -7.77 -6.18 6.01
N ARG A 218 -8.02 -4.89 6.27
CA ARG A 218 -7.82 -4.29 7.60
C ARG A 218 -8.80 -4.86 8.62
N GLU A 219 -10.07 -4.98 8.24
CA GLU A 219 -11.13 -5.52 9.11
C GLU A 219 -10.87 -7.00 9.44
N LYS A 220 -10.51 -7.80 8.43
CA LYS A 220 -10.32 -9.25 8.54
C LYS A 220 -8.93 -9.65 9.03
N GLY A 221 -7.91 -8.80 8.83
CA GLY A 221 -6.53 -9.07 9.22
C GLY A 221 -5.82 -10.17 8.43
N ARG A 222 -6.46 -10.78 7.42
CA ARG A 222 -5.90 -11.84 6.55
C ARG A 222 -6.67 -11.96 5.24
N GLY A 223 -6.15 -12.81 4.35
CA GLY A 223 -6.77 -13.15 3.07
C GLY A 223 -6.15 -12.42 1.88
N ALA A 224 -6.73 -12.69 0.71
CA ALA A 224 -6.44 -11.99 -0.53
C ALA A 224 -7.74 -11.76 -1.29
N TYR A 225 -7.86 -10.64 -1.98
CA TYR A 225 -9.00 -10.28 -2.81
C TYR A 225 -8.55 -10.02 -4.24
N VAL A 226 -9.33 -10.48 -5.19
CA VAL A 226 -9.04 -10.37 -6.62
C VAL A 226 -10.27 -9.84 -7.33
N SER A 227 -10.05 -8.99 -8.32
CA SER A 227 -11.05 -8.58 -9.29
C SER A 227 -10.45 -8.62 -10.68
N VAL A 228 -11.19 -9.16 -11.64
CA VAL A 228 -10.80 -9.23 -13.04
C VAL A 228 -11.87 -8.54 -13.90
N GLU A 229 -11.44 -7.62 -14.75
CA GLU A 229 -12.32 -6.86 -15.63
C GLU A 229 -11.63 -6.57 -16.97
N ASN A 230 -12.41 -6.30 -18.00
CA ASN A 230 -11.87 -5.72 -19.23
C ASN A 230 -12.07 -4.20 -19.23
N ILE A 231 -11.07 -3.48 -19.73
CA ILE A 231 -11.16 -2.03 -19.97
C ILE A 231 -10.78 -1.72 -21.41
N GLU A 232 -11.19 -0.54 -21.86
CA GLU A 232 -10.81 0.01 -23.16
C GLU A 232 -10.03 1.30 -22.94
N THR A 233 -8.79 1.29 -23.43
CA THR A 233 -7.96 2.49 -23.50
C THR A 233 -8.13 3.17 -24.85
N THR A 234 -7.54 4.35 -25.02
CA THR A 234 -7.48 5.01 -26.34
C THR A 234 -6.69 4.24 -27.40
N ARG A 235 -5.92 3.21 -27.02
CA ARG A 235 -5.03 2.46 -27.92
C ARG A 235 -5.45 1.01 -28.12
N GLU A 236 -5.89 0.35 -27.05
CA GLU A 236 -6.15 -1.08 -27.01
C GLU A 236 -7.15 -1.47 -25.92
N LYS A 237 -7.70 -2.69 -26.04
CA LYS A 237 -8.53 -3.31 -25.01
C LYS A 237 -7.67 -4.26 -24.18
N LEU A 238 -7.85 -4.22 -22.87
CA LEU A 238 -6.99 -4.92 -21.92
C LEU A 238 -7.82 -5.73 -20.92
N THR A 239 -7.31 -6.88 -20.54
CA THR A 239 -7.76 -7.58 -19.32
C THR A 239 -6.97 -7.07 -18.14
N CYS A 240 -7.68 -6.68 -17.11
CA CYS A 240 -7.17 -5.99 -15.95
C CYS A 240 -7.43 -6.81 -14.70
N ILE A 241 -6.38 -7.04 -13.93
CA ILE A 241 -6.38 -7.83 -12.71
C ILE A 241 -5.96 -6.92 -11.57
N SER A 242 -6.86 -6.75 -10.61
CA SER A 242 -6.59 -6.07 -9.35
C SER A 242 -6.52 -7.12 -8.26
N ALA A 243 -5.39 -7.22 -7.56
CA ALA A 243 -5.22 -8.14 -6.44
C ALA A 243 -4.73 -7.39 -5.21
N ALA A 244 -5.23 -7.74 -4.03
CA ALA A 244 -4.75 -7.20 -2.78
C ALA A 244 -4.65 -8.28 -1.71
N GLY A 245 -3.64 -8.17 -0.86
CA GLY A 245 -3.34 -9.14 0.20
C GLY A 245 -2.20 -8.60 1.05
N PHE A 246 -1.79 -9.32 2.10
CA PHE A 246 -0.66 -8.87 2.91
C PHE A 246 0.66 -9.07 2.17
N GLU A 247 1.62 -8.16 2.31
CA GLU A 247 2.92 -8.19 1.62
C GLU A 247 3.71 -9.48 1.91
N ARG A 248 3.47 -10.10 3.07
CA ARG A 248 4.06 -11.40 3.45
C ARG A 248 3.46 -12.58 2.68
N ASP A 249 2.24 -12.44 2.17
CA ASP A 249 1.42 -13.50 1.58
C ASP A 249 1.17 -13.27 0.06
N LEU A 250 1.39 -12.04 -0.44
CA LEU A 250 1.09 -11.65 -1.83
C LEU A 250 2.17 -10.74 -2.43
N SER A 251 2.71 -11.16 -3.57
CA SER A 251 3.54 -10.33 -4.45
C SER A 251 3.02 -10.31 -5.89
N LEU A 252 3.46 -9.32 -6.68
CA LEU A 252 3.14 -9.25 -8.12
C LEU A 252 3.58 -10.53 -8.85
N ASP A 253 4.70 -11.10 -8.43
CA ASP A 253 5.23 -12.31 -9.06
C ASP A 253 4.38 -13.53 -8.79
N ASP A 254 3.80 -13.66 -7.59
CA ASP A 254 2.85 -14.74 -7.32
C ASP A 254 1.69 -14.65 -8.32
N VAL A 255 1.13 -13.44 -8.53
CA VAL A 255 0.05 -13.23 -9.51
C VAL A 255 0.51 -13.60 -10.92
N MET A 256 1.71 -13.19 -11.35
CA MET A 256 2.23 -13.49 -12.68
C MET A 256 2.52 -14.99 -12.88
N ASP A 257 3.10 -15.65 -11.89
CA ASP A 257 3.42 -17.08 -11.94
C ASP A 257 2.12 -17.90 -12.06
N TRP A 258 1.09 -17.55 -11.27
CA TRP A 258 -0.24 -18.17 -11.40
C TRP A 258 -0.89 -17.89 -12.75
N LEU A 259 -0.72 -16.67 -13.30
CA LEU A 259 -1.26 -16.35 -14.62
C LEU A 259 -0.61 -17.15 -15.73
N ARG A 260 0.68 -17.47 -15.65
CA ARG A 260 1.36 -18.31 -16.65
C ARG A 260 0.83 -19.74 -16.68
N GLU A 261 0.30 -20.25 -15.56
CA GLU A 261 -0.36 -21.55 -15.56
C GLU A 261 -1.69 -21.54 -16.33
N TYR A 262 -2.39 -20.40 -16.33
CA TYR A 262 -3.71 -20.26 -16.95
C TYR A 262 -3.65 -19.73 -18.39
N ILE A 263 -2.75 -18.78 -18.66
CA ILE A 263 -2.56 -18.10 -19.95
C ILE A 263 -1.06 -18.08 -20.26
N PRO A 264 -0.47 -19.20 -20.70
CA PRO A 264 0.99 -19.32 -20.83
C PRO A 264 1.66 -18.24 -21.71
N ASP A 265 0.91 -17.69 -22.66
CA ASP A 265 1.34 -16.76 -23.69
C ASP A 265 0.83 -15.32 -23.49
N TYR A 266 0.33 -14.95 -22.30
CA TYR A 266 -0.13 -13.58 -22.06
C TYR A 266 0.97 -12.54 -22.28
N ILE A 267 0.59 -11.37 -22.79
CA ILE A 267 1.47 -10.24 -23.00
C ILE A 267 1.21 -9.21 -21.89
N ARG A 268 2.25 -8.92 -21.10
CA ARG A 268 2.22 -7.87 -20.07
C ARG A 268 2.26 -6.48 -20.71
N LYS A 269 1.25 -5.65 -20.42
CA LYS A 269 1.14 -4.27 -20.93
C LYS A 269 1.45 -3.23 -19.86
N TYR A 270 0.93 -3.45 -18.65
CA TYR A 270 1.21 -2.59 -17.51
C TYR A 270 1.12 -3.39 -16.22
N ASP A 271 1.90 -3.00 -15.23
CA ASP A 271 1.82 -3.53 -13.89
C ASP A 271 2.22 -2.48 -12.86
N LYS A 272 1.70 -2.66 -11.65
CA LYS A 272 2.08 -1.86 -10.51
C LYS A 272 1.79 -2.61 -9.23
N GLN A 273 2.78 -2.67 -8.36
CA GLN A 273 2.60 -3.05 -6.96
C GLN A 273 2.88 -1.84 -6.08
N PHE A 274 1.98 -1.56 -5.15
CA PHE A 274 2.26 -0.68 -4.03
C PHE A 274 1.92 -1.39 -2.73
N VAL A 275 2.51 -0.93 -1.64
CA VAL A 275 2.20 -1.45 -0.32
C VAL A 275 1.79 -0.27 0.55
N THR A 276 0.69 -0.41 1.30
CA THR A 276 0.12 0.62 2.21
C THR A 276 1.08 0.93 3.37
N SER A 277 0.73 1.52 4.51
CA SER A 277 1.64 1.66 5.68
C SER A 277 1.62 0.46 6.64
N ASP A 278 0.53 -0.31 6.59
CA ASP A 278 0.13 -1.38 7.50
C ASP A 278 0.36 -2.80 6.94
N GLY A 279 1.00 -2.93 5.78
CA GLY A 279 1.44 -4.22 5.25
C GLY A 279 0.57 -4.78 4.12
N ILE A 280 -0.37 -4.02 3.57
CA ILE A 280 -1.25 -4.49 2.49
C ILE A 280 -0.60 -4.19 1.14
N ALA A 281 -0.26 -5.23 0.39
CA ALA A 281 0.13 -5.14 -1.01
C ALA A 281 -1.12 -5.02 -1.88
N VAL A 282 -1.09 -4.06 -2.81
CA VAL A 282 -2.12 -3.84 -3.82
C VAL A 282 -1.44 -3.86 -5.18
N ILE A 283 -1.92 -4.73 -6.05
CA ILE A 283 -1.34 -5.07 -7.33
C ILE A 283 -2.37 -4.76 -8.41
N ARG A 284 -1.95 -4.04 -9.44
CA ARG A 284 -2.64 -3.94 -10.72
C ARG A 284 -1.77 -4.60 -11.77
N LEU A 285 -2.34 -5.46 -12.58
CA LEU A 285 -1.72 -6.04 -13.76
C LEU A 285 -2.69 -5.91 -14.93
N GLU A 286 -2.19 -5.44 -16.08
CA GLU A 286 -2.96 -5.26 -17.31
C GLU A 286 -2.27 -6.04 -18.42
N ILE A 287 -3.02 -6.92 -19.07
CA ILE A 287 -2.52 -7.91 -20.02
C ILE A 287 -3.42 -7.99 -21.25
N THR A 288 -2.85 -8.58 -22.30
CA THR A 288 -3.60 -9.21 -23.38
C THR A 288 -3.22 -10.69 -23.46
N ASP A 289 -3.99 -11.49 -24.17
CA ASP A 289 -3.58 -12.83 -24.58
C ASP A 289 -2.41 -12.79 -25.60
N GLY A 290 -1.94 -13.96 -26.03
CA GLY A 290 -0.86 -14.09 -27.01
C GLY A 290 -1.20 -13.54 -28.41
N SER A 291 -2.49 -13.31 -28.71
CA SER A 291 -2.96 -12.67 -29.94
C SER A 291 -3.05 -11.14 -29.85
N GLY A 292 -2.77 -10.58 -28.66
CA GLY A 292 -2.89 -9.14 -28.41
C GLY A 292 -4.32 -8.68 -28.14
N GLN A 293 -5.25 -9.59 -27.83
CA GLN A 293 -6.64 -9.30 -27.49
C GLN A 293 -6.90 -9.43 -25.98
N PRO A 294 -7.91 -8.74 -25.42
CA PRO A 294 -8.36 -9.04 -24.07
C PRO A 294 -9.00 -10.44 -24.03
N LEU A 295 -9.00 -11.06 -22.85
CA LEU A 295 -9.77 -12.29 -22.60
C LEU A 295 -11.25 -12.06 -22.82
N LYS A 296 -11.98 -13.12 -23.17
CA LYS A 296 -13.43 -13.02 -23.38
C LYS A 296 -14.12 -12.78 -22.04
N GLU A 297 -15.25 -12.06 -22.07
CA GLU A 297 -16.00 -11.71 -20.85
C GLU A 297 -16.43 -12.95 -20.04
N GLU A 298 -16.73 -14.05 -20.73
CA GLU A 298 -17.09 -15.34 -20.15
C GLU A 298 -15.95 -16.02 -19.37
N GLU A 299 -14.69 -15.67 -19.65
CA GLU A 299 -13.51 -16.24 -19.00
C GLU A 299 -13.09 -15.47 -17.74
N LEU A 300 -13.51 -14.21 -17.59
CA LEU A 300 -13.10 -13.34 -16.49
C LEU A 300 -13.53 -13.87 -15.11
N PRO A 301 -14.79 -14.32 -14.90
CA PRO A 301 -15.20 -14.85 -13.60
C PRO A 301 -14.46 -16.12 -13.22
N LEU A 302 -14.11 -16.95 -14.21
CA LEU A 302 -13.33 -18.16 -13.98
C LEU A 302 -11.91 -17.82 -13.53
N LEU A 303 -11.24 -16.89 -14.23
CA LEU A 303 -9.91 -16.41 -13.86
C LEU A 303 -9.91 -15.75 -12.47
N GLU A 304 -10.89 -14.88 -12.20
CA GLU A 304 -11.04 -14.22 -10.90
C GLU A 304 -11.15 -15.25 -9.77
N ARG A 305 -12.04 -16.23 -9.92
CA ARG A 305 -12.25 -17.29 -8.92
C ARG A 305 -10.99 -18.15 -8.73
N GLN A 306 -10.28 -18.48 -9.81
CA GLN A 306 -9.06 -19.27 -9.71
C GLN A 306 -7.94 -18.52 -9.00
N LEU A 307 -7.67 -17.26 -9.39
CA LEU A 307 -6.70 -16.42 -8.72
C LEU A 307 -7.07 -16.19 -7.26
N PHE A 308 -8.33 -15.90 -6.96
CA PHE A 308 -8.81 -15.74 -5.58
C PHE A 308 -8.54 -16.99 -4.73
N ASN A 309 -8.91 -18.18 -5.22
CA ASN A 309 -8.71 -19.43 -4.48
C ASN A 309 -7.22 -19.76 -4.28
N ARG A 310 -6.37 -19.45 -5.25
CA ARG A 310 -4.93 -19.71 -5.18
C ARG A 310 -4.24 -18.73 -4.24
N LEU A 311 -4.53 -17.44 -4.35
CA LEU A 311 -3.93 -16.40 -3.51
C LEU A 311 -4.45 -16.44 -2.07
N LYS A 312 -5.66 -16.97 -1.85
CA LYS A 312 -6.21 -17.22 -0.50
C LYS A 312 -5.49 -18.37 0.20
N ARG A 313 -5.08 -19.41 -0.53
CA ARG A 313 -4.28 -20.48 0.04
C ARG A 313 -2.89 -19.92 0.29
N ARG A 314 -2.58 -19.64 1.57
CA ARG A 314 -1.19 -19.54 2.04
C ARG A 314 -0.42 -20.65 1.35
N ARG A 315 0.70 -20.34 0.67
CA ARG A 315 1.73 -21.37 0.45
C ARG A 315 1.87 -22.03 1.81
N GLN A 316 1.47 -23.30 1.93
CA GLN A 316 1.62 -24.04 3.17
C GLN A 316 3.10 -23.87 3.51
N ARG A 317 3.39 -23.05 4.53
CA ARG A 317 4.68 -23.18 5.19
C ARG A 317 4.60 -24.59 5.71
N GLU A 318 5.39 -25.49 5.12
CA GLU A 318 5.65 -26.76 5.76
C GLU A 318 6.26 -26.39 7.11
N THR A 319 5.41 -26.30 8.13
CA THR A 319 5.82 -26.19 9.52
C THR A 319 6.42 -27.55 9.83
N PHE A 320 7.69 -27.72 9.47
CA PHE A 320 8.49 -28.79 10.01
C PHE A 320 8.40 -28.63 11.52
N GLU A 321 7.74 -29.59 12.17
CA GLU A 321 7.57 -29.69 13.62
C GLU A 321 8.94 -29.92 14.29
N LEU A 322 9.83 -28.95 14.19
CA LEU A 322 10.93 -28.82 15.13
C LEU A 322 10.32 -28.24 16.40
N LYS A 323 10.23 -29.09 17.43
CA LYS A 323 9.75 -28.81 18.80
C LYS A 323 10.31 -27.53 19.45
N ALA A 324 11.28 -26.86 18.81
CA ALA A 324 11.94 -25.64 19.24
C ALA A 324 11.07 -24.36 19.20
N GLY A 325 9.97 -24.32 18.43
CA GLY A 325 9.19 -23.08 18.24
C GLY A 325 8.38 -22.63 19.47
N THR A 326 7.85 -23.56 20.27
CA THR A 326 6.95 -23.23 21.40
C THR A 326 7.63 -22.58 22.60
N GLU A 327 8.92 -22.86 22.84
CA GLU A 327 9.67 -22.17 23.91
C GLU A 327 10.07 -20.74 23.51
N LEU A 328 10.42 -20.51 22.24
CA LEU A 328 10.79 -19.19 21.74
C LEU A 328 9.57 -18.26 21.71
N LEU A 329 8.42 -18.80 21.29
CA LEU A 329 7.10 -18.18 21.38
C LEU A 329 6.83 -17.64 22.79
N GLY A 330 6.88 -18.48 23.82
CA GLY A 330 6.61 -18.05 25.20
C GLY A 330 7.61 -17.02 25.74
N ARG A 331 8.91 -17.16 25.42
CA ARG A 331 9.95 -16.26 25.97
C ARG A 331 10.01 -14.89 25.31
N VAL A 332 9.53 -14.74 24.07
CA VAL A 332 9.62 -13.47 23.34
C VAL A 332 8.26 -12.79 23.17
N LEU A 333 7.21 -13.56 22.86
CA LEU A 333 5.89 -13.00 22.60
C LEU A 333 5.24 -12.49 23.88
N ILE A 334 5.27 -13.27 24.97
CA ILE A 334 4.63 -12.89 26.23
C ILE A 334 5.19 -11.57 26.78
N PRO A 335 6.53 -11.34 26.86
CA PRO A 335 7.05 -10.04 27.29
C PRO A 335 6.62 -8.87 26.42
N LYS A 336 6.51 -9.04 25.10
CA LYS A 336 6.03 -7.98 24.19
C LYS A 336 4.54 -7.71 24.34
N LEU A 337 3.73 -8.76 24.48
CA LEU A 337 2.30 -8.62 24.76
C LEU A 337 2.08 -7.90 26.09
N ILE A 338 2.86 -8.23 27.13
CA ILE A 338 2.83 -7.52 28.41
C ILE A 338 3.24 -6.06 28.24
N GLN A 339 4.34 -5.78 27.53
CA GLN A 339 4.78 -4.39 27.30
C GLN A 339 3.72 -3.57 26.55
N GLU A 340 3.05 -4.16 25.55
CA GLU A 340 1.99 -3.47 24.80
C GLU A 340 0.72 -3.29 25.65
N ALA A 341 0.41 -4.26 26.51
CA ALA A 341 -0.67 -4.14 27.48
C ALA A 341 -0.38 -3.06 28.54
N GLU A 342 0.88 -2.95 29.01
CA GLU A 342 1.37 -1.88 29.89
C GLU A 342 1.20 -0.50 29.22
N ASN A 343 1.59 -0.37 27.95
CA ASN A 343 1.51 0.89 27.21
C ASN A 343 0.06 1.30 26.90
N SER A 344 -0.79 0.35 26.53
CA SER A 344 -2.14 0.63 26.02
C SER A 344 -3.24 0.53 27.06
N GLY A 345 -2.98 -0.15 28.19
CA GLY A 345 -3.98 -0.48 29.21
C GLY A 345 -5.05 -1.48 28.74
N LYS A 346 -4.94 -2.03 27.52
CA LYS A 346 -5.91 -2.96 26.94
C LYS A 346 -5.38 -4.39 26.94
N ALA A 347 -6.28 -5.37 27.01
CA ALA A 347 -5.93 -6.76 26.80
C ALA A 347 -5.33 -6.96 25.40
N GLN A 348 -4.37 -7.87 25.30
CA GLN A 348 -3.72 -8.24 24.04
C GLN A 348 -4.00 -9.71 23.78
N ALA A 349 -4.45 -10.05 22.58
CA ALA A 349 -4.59 -11.44 22.18
C ALA A 349 -3.81 -11.70 20.91
N TYR A 350 -3.25 -12.89 20.83
CA TYR A 350 -2.54 -13.40 19.67
C TYR A 350 -3.09 -14.77 19.30
N ILE A 351 -3.65 -14.88 18.10
CA ILE A 351 -4.24 -16.11 17.57
C ILE A 351 -3.31 -16.62 16.46
N LEU A 352 -2.60 -17.71 16.73
CA LEU A 352 -1.68 -18.32 15.80
C LEU A 352 -2.36 -19.52 15.11
N PRO A 353 -2.64 -19.48 13.80
CA PRO A 353 -3.06 -20.66 13.08
C PRO A 353 -1.95 -21.72 13.11
N GLY A 354 -2.34 -22.95 13.41
CA GLY A 354 -1.49 -24.13 13.50
C GLY A 354 -1.62 -25.04 12.27
N LYS A 355 -1.63 -26.35 12.49
CA LYS A 355 -1.75 -27.34 11.43
C LYS A 355 -3.19 -27.39 10.90
N VAL A 356 -3.33 -27.41 9.58
CA VAL A 356 -4.61 -27.66 8.91
C VAL A 356 -4.56 -29.05 8.30
N THR A 357 -5.53 -29.89 8.67
CA THR A 357 -5.77 -31.22 8.12
C THR A 357 -6.99 -31.19 7.22
N ARG A 358 -7.37 -32.33 6.63
CA ARG A 358 -8.57 -32.42 5.79
C ARG A 358 -9.84 -32.03 6.54
N ASP A 359 -9.92 -32.37 7.82
CA ASP A 359 -11.16 -32.28 8.60
C ASP A 359 -11.06 -31.29 9.77
N SER A 360 -9.86 -30.75 10.07
CA SER A 360 -9.69 -29.84 11.20
C SER A 360 -8.57 -28.83 11.04
N ALA A 361 -8.74 -27.67 11.66
CA ALA A 361 -7.72 -26.63 11.77
C ALA A 361 -7.35 -26.39 13.24
N GLU A 362 -6.06 -26.36 13.56
CA GLU A 362 -5.56 -26.07 14.91
C GLU A 362 -5.24 -24.58 15.06
N PHE A 363 -5.43 -24.05 16.28
CA PHE A 363 -5.04 -22.67 16.62
C PHE A 363 -4.36 -22.65 17.98
N LYS A 364 -3.42 -21.73 18.17
CA LYS A 364 -2.79 -21.44 19.48
C LYS A 364 -3.12 -20.01 19.86
N LEU A 365 -3.76 -19.85 21.00
CA LEU A 365 -4.19 -18.59 21.55
C LEU A 365 -3.29 -18.22 22.74
N ILE A 366 -2.76 -17.00 22.69
CA ILE A 366 -2.05 -16.38 23.81
C ILE A 366 -2.77 -15.08 24.15
N VAL A 367 -3.27 -14.97 25.37
CA VAL A 367 -3.97 -13.77 25.85
C VAL A 367 -3.20 -13.20 27.03
N VAL A 368 -2.96 -11.89 27.00
CA VAL A 368 -2.42 -11.12 28.12
C VAL A 368 -3.46 -10.09 28.53
N SER A 369 -3.98 -10.21 29.74
CA SER A 369 -5.04 -9.34 30.25
C SER A 369 -4.65 -8.71 31.59
N PRO A 370 -4.99 -7.43 31.85
CA PRO A 370 -4.77 -6.81 33.16
C PRO A 370 -5.50 -7.58 34.26
N VAL A 371 -4.82 -7.86 35.37
CA VAL A 371 -5.47 -8.46 36.55
C VAL A 371 -6.27 -7.37 37.25
N LYS A 372 -7.61 -7.48 37.23
CA LYS A 372 -8.47 -6.60 38.04
C LYS A 372 -8.55 -7.14 39.45
N LYS A 373 -8.39 -6.26 40.45
CA LYS A 373 -8.38 -6.63 41.88
C LYS A 373 -9.72 -7.19 42.39
N ASP A 374 -10.82 -6.90 41.70
CA ASP A 374 -12.18 -7.21 42.15
C ASP A 374 -12.83 -8.38 41.38
N GLU A 375 -12.15 -8.98 40.40
CA GLU A 375 -12.68 -10.13 39.64
C GLU A 375 -12.39 -11.44 40.40
N LYS A 376 -13.46 -12.13 40.83
CA LYS A 376 -13.39 -13.42 41.54
C LYS A 376 -13.01 -14.60 40.65
N GLU A 377 -13.26 -14.48 39.35
CA GLU A 377 -13.09 -15.54 38.35
C GLU A 377 -11.93 -15.18 37.42
N SER A 378 -11.08 -16.17 37.10
CA SER A 378 -9.94 -15.96 36.20
C SER A 378 -10.44 -15.69 34.79
N ILE A 379 -9.79 -14.75 34.09
CA ILE A 379 -10.07 -14.47 32.68
C ILE A 379 -9.78 -15.72 31.86
N HIS A 380 -8.78 -16.51 32.26
CA HIS A 380 -8.50 -17.81 31.66
C HIS A 380 -9.71 -18.74 31.63
N ASP A 381 -10.39 -18.91 32.77
CA ASP A 381 -11.50 -19.85 32.90
C ASP A 381 -12.70 -19.37 32.06
N ARG A 382 -13.00 -18.07 32.12
CA ARG A 382 -14.03 -17.44 31.28
C ARG A 382 -13.76 -17.61 29.78
N LEU A 383 -12.49 -17.55 29.36
CA LEU A 383 -12.08 -17.81 27.99
C LEU A 383 -12.32 -19.27 27.60
N LEU A 384 -11.96 -20.23 28.47
CA LEU A 384 -12.18 -21.65 28.22
C LEU A 384 -13.67 -21.96 28.06
N ASP A 385 -14.53 -21.40 28.91
CA ASP A 385 -15.97 -21.60 28.85
C ASP A 385 -16.58 -20.99 27.59
N SER A 386 -16.22 -19.75 27.27
CA SER A 386 -16.70 -19.06 26.05
C SER A 386 -16.28 -19.78 24.77
N LEU A 387 -15.03 -20.25 24.70
CA LEU A 387 -14.51 -20.95 23.52
C LEU A 387 -15.07 -22.37 23.38
N SER A 388 -15.33 -23.07 24.49
CA SER A 388 -15.88 -24.43 24.47
C SER A 388 -17.38 -24.48 24.22
N ALA A 389 -18.09 -23.35 24.40
CA ALA A 389 -19.52 -23.25 24.12
C ALA A 389 -19.85 -23.10 22.62
N GLU A 390 -18.85 -22.82 21.79
CA GLU A 390 -19.03 -22.62 20.35
C GLU A 390 -19.07 -23.95 19.59
N ALA A 391 -20.05 -24.09 18.70
CA ALA A 391 -20.17 -25.28 17.87
C ALA A 391 -18.99 -25.36 16.89
N GLY A 392 -18.39 -26.55 16.77
CA GLY A 392 -17.24 -26.78 15.90
C GLY A 392 -15.89 -26.29 16.47
N ILE A 393 -15.83 -25.65 17.65
CA ILE A 393 -14.56 -25.32 18.34
C ILE A 393 -14.39 -26.19 19.57
N SER A 394 -13.19 -26.75 19.74
CA SER A 394 -12.82 -27.54 20.91
C SER A 394 -11.47 -27.09 21.47
N VAL A 395 -11.34 -27.05 22.80
CA VAL A 395 -10.05 -26.79 23.46
C VAL A 395 -9.24 -28.08 23.45
N SER A 396 -8.16 -28.12 22.68
CA SER A 396 -7.29 -29.31 22.60
C SER A 396 -6.36 -29.43 23.81
N SER A 397 -5.91 -28.30 24.36
CA SER A 397 -5.18 -28.26 25.63
C SER A 397 -5.08 -26.82 26.15
N ALA A 398 -5.08 -26.62 27.47
CA ALA A 398 -4.83 -25.31 28.09
C ALA A 398 -3.75 -25.43 29.17
N LYS A 399 -2.84 -24.45 29.23
CA LYS A 399 -1.88 -24.35 30.35
C LYS A 399 -2.48 -23.45 31.43
N PRO A 400 -2.23 -23.75 32.72
CA PRO A 400 -2.64 -22.86 33.81
C PRO A 400 -2.15 -21.43 33.57
N PRO A 401 -2.97 -20.41 33.87
CA PRO A 401 -2.60 -19.02 33.62
C PRO A 401 -1.43 -18.61 34.51
N THR A 402 -0.50 -17.84 33.94
CA THR A 402 0.64 -17.31 34.68
C THR A 402 0.41 -15.83 34.99
N ARG A 403 0.67 -15.40 36.22
CA ARG A 403 0.58 -13.98 36.60
C ARG A 403 1.96 -13.33 36.57
N MET A 404 2.12 -12.26 35.80
CA MET A 404 3.38 -11.54 35.65
C MET A 404 3.11 -10.04 35.51
N ARG A 405 3.80 -9.21 36.29
CA ARG A 405 3.73 -7.72 36.22
C ARG A 405 2.32 -7.12 36.28
N GLY A 406 1.40 -7.75 37.02
CA GLY A 406 0.01 -7.29 37.11
C GLY A 406 -0.89 -7.73 35.94
N PHE A 407 -0.40 -8.64 35.09
CA PHE A 407 -1.16 -9.25 34.00
C PHE A 407 -1.32 -10.76 34.21
N GLU A 408 -2.44 -11.28 33.71
CA GLU A 408 -2.72 -12.70 33.59
C GLU A 408 -2.43 -13.14 32.15
N VAL A 409 -1.62 -14.19 32.01
CA VAL A 409 -1.21 -14.75 30.73
C VAL A 409 -1.85 -16.12 30.55
N SER A 410 -2.74 -16.25 29.59
CA SER A 410 -3.41 -17.49 29.23
C SER A 410 -2.81 -18.09 27.96
N TYR A 411 -2.58 -19.40 27.97
CA TYR A 411 -2.13 -20.16 26.81
C TYR A 411 -3.12 -21.30 26.54
N ILE A 412 -3.80 -21.24 25.40
CA ILE A 412 -4.91 -22.15 25.05
C ILE A 412 -4.67 -22.66 23.63
N ASN A 413 -4.70 -23.97 23.41
CA ASN A 413 -4.71 -24.55 22.08
C ASN A 413 -6.14 -24.96 21.74
N LEU A 414 -6.57 -24.62 20.54
CA LEU A 414 -7.91 -24.88 20.00
C LEU A 414 -7.81 -25.79 18.78
N LYS A 415 -8.88 -26.52 18.52
CA LYS A 415 -9.10 -27.31 17.32
C LYS A 415 -10.50 -27.03 16.80
N ALA A 416 -10.59 -26.62 15.55
CA ALA A 416 -11.84 -26.36 14.86
C ALA A 416 -12.15 -27.45 13.84
N ASP A 417 -13.40 -27.90 13.79
CA ASP A 417 -13.90 -28.86 12.81
C ASP A 417 -14.26 -28.14 11.50
N LEU A 418 -13.57 -28.45 10.41
CA LEU A 418 -13.79 -27.78 9.12
C LEU A 418 -15.16 -28.10 8.50
N ALA A 419 -15.89 -29.11 8.98
CA ALA A 419 -17.25 -29.39 8.52
C ALA A 419 -18.26 -28.32 8.95
N GLU A 420 -18.00 -27.65 10.07
CA GLU A 420 -18.89 -26.64 10.66
C GLU A 420 -18.60 -25.21 10.14
N PHE A 421 -17.55 -25.04 9.32
CA PHE A 421 -17.13 -23.73 8.82
C PHE A 421 -16.85 -23.76 7.31
N ASN A 422 -17.33 -22.76 6.59
CA ASN A 422 -17.15 -22.65 5.14
C ASN A 422 -15.72 -22.24 4.77
N THR A 423 -15.04 -21.53 5.66
CA THR A 423 -13.69 -21.02 5.45
C THR A 423 -12.90 -20.98 6.74
N GLU A 424 -11.57 -21.10 6.66
CA GLU A 424 -10.71 -20.86 7.82
C GLU A 424 -10.94 -19.46 8.41
N GLU A 425 -11.22 -18.45 7.55
CA GLU A 425 -11.61 -17.07 7.87
C GLU A 425 -12.70 -16.99 8.93
N GLU A 426 -13.78 -17.72 8.71
CA GLU A 426 -14.94 -17.83 9.60
C GLU A 426 -14.54 -18.31 11.00
N ILE A 427 -13.64 -19.30 11.09
CA ILE A 427 -13.18 -19.85 12.38
C ILE A 427 -12.50 -18.79 13.24
N TYR A 428 -11.64 -17.96 12.65
CA TYR A 428 -10.96 -16.89 13.39
C TYR A 428 -11.90 -15.76 13.77
N ASP A 429 -12.85 -15.40 12.90
CA ASP A 429 -13.87 -14.40 13.23
C ASP A 429 -14.67 -14.85 14.45
N VAL A 430 -15.05 -16.13 14.49
CA VAL A 430 -15.72 -16.75 15.63
C VAL A 430 -14.83 -16.75 16.88
N ILE A 431 -13.57 -17.18 16.79
CA ILE A 431 -12.62 -17.10 17.92
C ILE A 431 -12.51 -15.66 18.43
N LYS A 432 -12.32 -14.69 17.52
CA LYS A 432 -12.17 -13.27 17.85
C LYS A 432 -13.41 -12.71 18.55
N GLN A 433 -14.60 -13.11 18.09
CA GLN A 433 -15.86 -12.73 18.73
C GLN A 433 -15.94 -13.29 20.16
N ARG A 434 -15.60 -14.57 20.36
CA ARG A 434 -15.55 -15.17 21.72
C ARG A 434 -14.54 -14.49 22.63
N LEU A 435 -13.37 -14.12 22.11
CA LEU A 435 -12.42 -13.29 22.87
C LEU A 435 -13.01 -11.93 23.24
N GLN A 436 -13.72 -11.28 22.33
CA GLN A 436 -14.30 -9.96 22.55
C GLN A 436 -15.42 -9.98 23.60
N GLU A 437 -16.21 -11.06 23.65
CA GLU A 437 -17.24 -11.28 24.67
C GLU A 437 -16.64 -11.33 26.09
N VAL A 438 -15.46 -11.94 26.23
CA VAL A 438 -14.80 -12.10 27.54
C VAL A 438 -13.94 -10.89 27.91
N LEU A 439 -13.15 -10.39 26.96
CA LEU A 439 -12.13 -9.36 27.18
C LEU A 439 -12.65 -7.93 26.99
N GLY A 440 -13.79 -7.75 26.32
CA GLY A 440 -14.24 -6.45 25.85
C GLY A 440 -13.35 -5.93 24.71
N GLU A 441 -13.02 -4.64 24.72
CA GLU A 441 -12.10 -4.08 23.72
C GLU A 441 -10.66 -4.57 23.95
N PHE A 442 -10.16 -5.42 23.07
CA PHE A 442 -8.80 -5.94 23.09
C PHE A 442 -8.07 -5.63 21.78
N ARG A 443 -6.75 -5.62 21.81
CA ARG A 443 -5.92 -5.48 20.60
C ARG A 443 -5.54 -6.85 20.07
N ASP A 444 -5.82 -7.04 18.78
CA ASP A 444 -5.30 -8.14 18.00
C ASP A 444 -3.82 -7.85 17.67
N PHE A 445 -2.92 -8.58 18.33
CA PHE A 445 -1.48 -8.34 18.24
C PHE A 445 -0.92 -8.64 16.84
N ASP A 446 -1.67 -9.34 15.98
CA ASP A 446 -1.30 -9.61 14.59
C ASP A 446 -1.17 -8.29 13.77
N GLU A 447 -1.93 -7.23 14.11
CA GLU A 447 -1.77 -5.91 13.49
C GLU A 447 -0.48 -5.20 13.92
N GLY A 448 -0.12 -5.27 15.21
CA GLY A 448 1.12 -4.71 15.73
C GLY A 448 2.35 -5.41 15.17
N MET A 449 2.28 -6.74 15.02
CA MET A 449 3.29 -7.56 14.37
C MET A 449 3.54 -7.13 12.91
N ARG A 450 2.48 -6.89 12.13
CA ARG A 450 2.59 -6.42 10.73
C ARG A 450 3.38 -5.11 10.60
N ARG A 451 3.13 -4.15 11.49
CA ARG A 451 3.85 -2.86 11.49
C ARG A 451 5.33 -3.04 11.84
N LEU A 452 5.63 -3.86 12.85
CA LEU A 452 7.00 -4.15 13.29
C LEU A 452 7.79 -4.90 12.21
N ASP A 453 7.21 -5.94 11.61
CA ASP A 453 7.82 -6.72 10.53
C ASP A 453 8.26 -5.83 9.37
N ARG A 454 7.40 -4.91 8.97
CA ARG A 454 7.70 -3.95 7.91
C ARG A 454 8.81 -2.97 8.30
N GLN A 455 8.77 -2.42 9.51
CA GLN A 455 9.82 -1.51 9.97
C GLN A 455 11.18 -2.24 9.95
N LYS A 456 11.20 -3.48 10.41
CA LYS A 456 12.37 -4.36 10.35
C LYS A 456 12.81 -4.63 8.91
N MET A 457 11.89 -4.98 8.02
CA MET A 457 12.15 -5.17 6.58
C MET A 457 12.79 -3.93 5.96
N LYS A 458 12.29 -2.73 6.28
CA LYS A 458 12.85 -1.46 5.77
C LYS A 458 14.29 -1.28 6.25
N GLN A 459 14.59 -1.60 7.51
CA GLN A 459 15.95 -1.56 8.05
C GLN A 459 16.87 -2.58 7.37
N VAL A 460 16.39 -3.80 7.14
CA VAL A 460 17.12 -4.87 6.44
C VAL A 460 17.42 -4.48 4.99
N LEU A 461 16.42 -3.96 4.26
CA LEU A 461 16.61 -3.48 2.89
C LEU A 461 17.64 -2.35 2.81
N ALA A 462 17.60 -1.39 3.75
CA ALA A 462 18.58 -0.30 3.81
C ALA A 462 20.00 -0.84 4.10
N SER A 463 20.14 -1.84 4.97
CA SER A 463 21.43 -2.50 5.26
C SER A 463 22.02 -3.22 4.02
N LEU A 464 21.15 -3.69 3.12
CA LEU A 464 21.51 -4.49 1.95
C LEU A 464 21.57 -3.71 0.62
N GLU A 465 21.21 -2.43 0.59
CA GLU A 465 21.03 -1.63 -0.63
C GLU A 465 22.27 -1.66 -1.57
N ASN A 466 23.47 -1.64 -0.99
CA ASN A 466 24.75 -1.65 -1.71
C ASN A 466 25.41 -3.03 -1.83
N ARG A 467 24.71 -4.11 -1.46
CA ARG A 467 25.26 -5.48 -1.46
C ARG A 467 24.98 -6.25 -2.77
N GLY A 468 24.34 -5.60 -3.75
CA GLY A 468 24.01 -6.22 -5.05
C GLY A 468 22.96 -7.31 -4.97
N LEU A 469 22.05 -7.22 -3.98
CA LEU A 469 20.92 -8.12 -3.81
C LEU A 469 19.66 -7.51 -4.41
N ALA A 470 18.90 -8.31 -5.16
CA ALA A 470 17.59 -7.89 -5.62
C ALA A 470 16.64 -7.72 -4.41
N PRO A 471 15.97 -6.57 -4.22
CA PRO A 471 15.03 -6.36 -3.11
C PRO A 471 13.96 -7.44 -3.00
N ARG A 472 13.57 -8.03 -4.14
CA ARG A 472 12.65 -9.16 -4.21
C ARG A 472 13.15 -10.39 -3.45
N PHE A 473 14.40 -10.80 -3.67
CA PHE A 473 14.99 -11.94 -2.97
C PHE A 473 15.06 -11.70 -1.46
N VAL A 474 15.45 -10.48 -1.07
CA VAL A 474 15.47 -10.05 0.34
C VAL A 474 14.09 -10.21 0.96
N LYS A 475 13.04 -9.72 0.30
CA LYS A 475 11.67 -9.83 0.79
C LYS A 475 11.19 -11.28 0.90
N GLN A 476 11.43 -12.08 -0.13
CA GLN A 476 11.04 -13.50 -0.15
C GLN A 476 11.71 -14.27 0.99
N PHE A 477 13.02 -14.11 1.15
CA PHE A 477 13.74 -14.81 2.22
C PHE A 477 13.32 -14.31 3.60
N PHE A 478 13.21 -12.98 3.78
CA PHE A 478 12.74 -12.41 5.03
C PHE A 478 11.36 -12.96 5.40
N TYR A 479 10.37 -12.91 4.51
CA TYR A 479 9.03 -13.43 4.81
C TYR A 479 8.94 -14.96 4.88
N ALA A 480 9.97 -15.69 4.43
CA ALA A 480 10.10 -17.13 4.66
C ALA A 480 10.54 -17.47 6.09
N MET A 481 11.21 -16.55 6.80
CA MET A 481 11.59 -16.75 8.20
C MET A 481 10.36 -16.85 9.11
N ASP A 482 10.52 -17.47 10.28
CA ASP A 482 9.49 -17.47 11.33
C ASP A 482 9.14 -16.03 11.80
N ASP A 483 7.84 -15.76 11.98
CA ASP A 483 7.31 -14.43 12.28
C ASP A 483 7.89 -13.84 13.58
N PHE A 484 8.14 -14.67 14.61
CA PHE A 484 8.75 -14.19 15.86
C PHE A 484 10.25 -14.01 15.74
N TYR A 485 10.89 -14.87 14.97
CA TYR A 485 12.31 -14.74 14.71
C TYR A 485 12.62 -13.40 14.03
N ARG A 486 11.86 -13.00 13.00
CA ARG A 486 12.05 -11.71 12.31
C ARG A 486 12.02 -10.50 13.23
N ILE A 487 11.13 -10.53 14.22
CA ILE A 487 10.95 -9.40 15.12
C ILE A 487 12.03 -9.39 16.20
N SER A 488 12.42 -10.57 16.68
CA SER A 488 13.34 -10.73 17.80
C SER A 488 14.82 -10.67 17.41
N ALA A 489 15.18 -11.23 16.26
CA ALA A 489 16.55 -11.22 15.72
C ALA A 489 17.01 -9.80 15.40
N SER A 490 18.30 -9.51 15.50
CA SER A 490 18.83 -8.20 15.12
C SER A 490 18.75 -7.99 13.60
N VAL A 491 18.80 -6.73 13.14
CA VAL A 491 18.87 -6.44 11.70
C VAL A 491 20.10 -7.10 11.09
N ASP A 492 21.23 -7.12 11.80
CA ASP A 492 22.49 -7.73 11.33
C ASP A 492 22.38 -9.25 11.21
N GLU A 493 21.74 -9.94 12.17
CA GLU A 493 21.52 -11.39 12.11
C GLU A 493 20.66 -11.80 10.90
N ILE A 494 19.62 -11.01 10.61
CA ILE A 494 18.75 -11.23 9.45
C ILE A 494 19.49 -10.94 8.14
N THR A 495 20.27 -9.85 8.13
CA THR A 495 21.10 -9.44 6.99
C THR A 495 22.11 -10.53 6.64
N ASP A 496 22.82 -11.08 7.63
CA ASP A 496 23.80 -12.14 7.44
C ASP A 496 23.17 -13.44 6.89
N GLN A 497 21.97 -13.79 7.34
CA GLN A 497 21.21 -14.92 6.79
C GLN A 497 20.83 -14.72 5.33
N ILE A 498 20.33 -13.54 4.97
CA ILE A 498 19.94 -13.23 3.59
C ILE A 498 21.15 -13.21 2.66
N MET A 499 22.28 -12.65 3.12
CA MET A 499 23.54 -12.68 2.39
C MET A 499 24.00 -14.12 2.16
N PHE A 500 24.04 -14.92 3.22
CA PHE A 500 24.45 -16.32 3.15
C PHE A 500 23.55 -17.15 2.22
N ALA A 501 22.24 -16.94 2.30
CA ALA A 501 21.25 -17.54 1.41
C ALA A 501 21.48 -17.18 -0.07
N SER A 502 21.87 -15.93 -0.34
CA SER A 502 22.20 -15.51 -1.71
C SER A 502 23.51 -16.11 -2.21
N ASP A 503 24.52 -16.21 -1.35
CA ASP A 503 25.82 -16.76 -1.70
C ASP A 503 25.70 -18.23 -2.10
N ILE A 504 25.01 -19.04 -1.30
CA ILE A 504 24.79 -20.46 -1.61
C ILE A 504 23.92 -20.64 -2.85
N LEU A 505 22.91 -19.78 -3.07
CA LEU A 505 22.12 -19.80 -4.30
C LEU A 505 22.98 -19.49 -5.54
N ARG A 506 23.86 -18.50 -5.46
CA ARG A 506 24.79 -18.16 -6.55
C ARG A 506 25.75 -19.32 -6.83
N MET A 507 26.23 -20.01 -5.80
CA MET A 507 27.10 -21.19 -5.95
C MET A 507 26.36 -22.33 -6.67
N TYR A 508 25.10 -22.58 -6.28
CA TYR A 508 24.25 -23.57 -6.92
C TYR A 508 24.04 -23.29 -8.41
N LEU A 509 23.65 -22.06 -8.75
CA LEU A 509 23.45 -21.65 -10.14
C LEU A 509 24.74 -21.76 -10.97
N LYS A 510 25.91 -21.40 -10.39
CA LYS A 510 27.21 -21.57 -11.06
C LYS A 510 27.61 -23.04 -11.26
N SER A 511 27.14 -23.93 -10.40
CA SER A 511 27.45 -25.37 -10.46
C SER A 511 26.62 -26.17 -11.47
N GLY A 512 25.68 -25.53 -12.18
CA GLY A 512 24.81 -26.17 -13.17
C GLY A 512 23.47 -26.69 -12.62
N SER A 513 23.11 -26.34 -11.37
CA SER A 513 21.78 -26.57 -10.79
C SER A 513 21.29 -28.03 -10.79
N ASN A 514 22.18 -29.00 -10.62
CA ASN A 514 21.88 -30.43 -10.76
C ASN A 514 22.30 -31.30 -9.56
N ARG A 515 22.78 -30.68 -8.48
CA ARG A 515 23.26 -31.39 -7.30
C ARG A 515 22.94 -30.63 -6.02
N VAL A 516 22.80 -31.35 -4.92
CA VAL A 516 22.68 -30.73 -3.60
C VAL A 516 24.02 -30.07 -3.23
N LEU A 517 23.98 -28.80 -2.84
CA LEU A 517 25.08 -28.07 -2.24
C LEU A 517 24.77 -27.77 -0.78
N CYS A 518 25.79 -27.92 0.06
CA CYS A 518 25.73 -27.57 1.47
C CYS A 518 26.88 -26.63 1.80
N ASP A 519 26.64 -25.59 2.60
CA ASP A 519 27.69 -24.70 3.11
C ASP A 519 27.34 -24.29 4.54
N PHE A 520 28.30 -23.71 5.26
CA PHE A 520 28.03 -23.10 6.56
C PHE A 520 28.93 -21.88 6.82
N ILE A 521 28.38 -20.93 7.57
CA ILE A 521 29.16 -19.82 8.12
C ILE A 521 29.10 -19.81 9.64
N GLU A 522 30.26 -19.58 10.23
CA GLU A 522 30.43 -19.42 11.66
C GLU A 522 30.60 -17.93 11.99
N ARG A 523 29.87 -17.47 13.02
CA ARG A 523 29.99 -16.15 13.63
C ARG A 523 30.25 -16.31 15.12
N ASP A 524 30.53 -15.23 15.83
CA ASP A 524 30.86 -15.28 17.26
C ASP A 524 29.71 -15.84 18.10
N THR A 525 28.46 -15.48 17.76
CA THR A 525 27.27 -15.78 18.56
C THR A 525 26.33 -16.80 17.92
N TYR A 526 26.53 -17.16 16.64
CA TYR A 526 25.66 -18.09 15.92
C TYR A 526 26.39 -18.78 14.75
N VAL A 527 25.71 -19.78 14.19
CA VAL A 527 26.15 -20.55 13.01
C VAL A 527 24.98 -20.66 12.05
N LEU A 528 25.25 -20.43 10.77
CA LEU A 528 24.28 -20.68 9.70
C LEU A 528 24.72 -21.88 8.89
N VAL A 529 23.78 -22.75 8.57
CA VAL A 529 24.00 -23.90 7.70
C VAL A 529 23.01 -23.82 6.56
N GLY A 530 23.51 -23.79 5.33
CA GLY A 530 22.73 -23.62 4.12
C GLY A 530 22.76 -24.90 3.32
N ILE A 531 21.60 -25.30 2.79
CA ILE A 531 21.48 -26.47 1.91
C ILE A 531 20.57 -26.10 0.75
N ILE A 532 20.99 -26.37 -0.47
CA ILE A 532 20.21 -26.10 -1.67
C ILE A 532 20.29 -27.25 -2.65
N GLY A 533 19.18 -27.60 -3.29
CA GLY A 533 19.14 -28.64 -4.32
C GLY A 533 17.89 -28.57 -5.17
N PRO A 534 17.78 -29.42 -6.21
CA PRO A 534 16.59 -29.50 -7.06
C PRO A 534 15.34 -29.85 -6.23
N GLN A 535 14.20 -29.25 -6.56
CA GLN A 535 12.93 -29.57 -5.91
C GLN A 535 12.61 -31.08 -6.03
N GLY A 536 12.26 -31.70 -4.90
CA GLY A 536 11.88 -33.12 -4.84
C GLY A 536 13.03 -34.14 -4.75
N GLU A 537 14.28 -33.75 -5.03
CA GLU A 537 15.45 -34.65 -4.90
C GLU A 537 16.12 -34.58 -3.52
N PHE A 538 15.71 -33.62 -2.69
CA PHE A 538 16.31 -33.33 -1.41
C PHE A 538 15.60 -34.07 -0.25
N ASN A 539 16.31 -34.96 0.46
CA ASN A 539 15.80 -35.64 1.65
C ASN A 539 15.99 -34.79 2.91
N LEU A 540 15.02 -33.92 3.20
CA LEU A 540 15.04 -33.05 4.38
C LEU A 540 15.04 -33.80 5.71
N GLU A 541 14.38 -34.97 5.78
CA GLU A 541 14.32 -35.76 7.02
C GLU A 541 15.71 -36.14 7.52
N ARG A 542 16.64 -36.45 6.60
CA ARG A 542 18.04 -36.77 6.95
C ARG A 542 18.68 -35.64 7.76
N TYR A 543 18.50 -34.40 7.32
CA TYR A 543 19.09 -33.23 7.97
C TYR A 543 18.35 -32.89 9.26
N LEU A 544 17.01 -32.97 9.27
CA LEU A 544 16.21 -32.72 10.47
C LEU A 544 16.50 -33.70 11.61
N LYS A 545 16.69 -35.00 11.32
CA LYS A 545 17.05 -36.01 12.34
C LYS A 545 18.38 -35.69 13.03
N THR A 546 19.35 -35.20 12.26
CA THR A 546 20.71 -34.94 12.77
C THR A 546 20.85 -33.54 13.37
N LEU A 547 20.32 -32.52 12.71
CA LEU A 547 20.46 -31.11 13.11
C LEU A 547 19.36 -30.64 14.05
N GLY A 548 18.18 -31.26 13.99
CA GLY A 548 17.01 -30.84 14.77
C GLY A 548 17.21 -30.93 16.29
N LYS A 549 18.09 -31.84 16.75
CA LYS A 549 18.45 -31.97 18.18
C LYS A 549 19.11 -30.72 18.78
N PHE A 550 19.64 -29.83 17.94
CA PHE A 550 20.26 -28.57 18.37
C PHE A 550 19.28 -27.39 18.38
N ASN A 551 17.98 -27.63 18.18
CA ASN A 551 16.92 -26.62 18.16
C ASN A 551 17.20 -25.43 17.21
N PRO A 552 17.49 -25.66 15.92
CA PRO A 552 17.68 -24.58 14.96
C PRO A 552 16.38 -23.81 14.69
N VAL A 553 16.54 -22.55 14.28
CA VAL A 553 15.49 -21.84 13.53
C VAL A 553 15.67 -22.18 12.06
N LEU A 554 14.59 -22.60 11.40
CA LEU A 554 14.59 -23.04 10.02
C LEU A 554 13.95 -21.99 9.12
N THR A 555 14.60 -21.68 7.99
CA THR A 555 14.01 -20.90 6.88
C THR A 555 14.07 -21.75 5.62
N VAL A 556 12.94 -21.91 4.94
CA VAL A 556 12.82 -22.68 3.69
C VAL A 556 12.31 -21.75 2.59
N LEU A 557 13.00 -21.73 1.45
CA LEU A 557 12.68 -20.89 0.31
C LEU A 557 12.80 -21.69 -0.98
N ASP A 558 11.71 -21.77 -1.74
CA ASP A 558 11.75 -22.29 -3.10
C ASP A 558 12.03 -21.18 -4.10
N VAL A 559 13.09 -21.32 -4.90
CA VAL A 559 13.52 -20.31 -5.86
C VAL A 559 14.17 -20.96 -7.08
N PHE A 560 13.77 -20.55 -8.28
CA PHE A 560 14.30 -21.06 -9.56
C PHE A 560 14.29 -22.60 -9.71
N GLY A 561 13.24 -23.27 -9.21
CA GLY A 561 13.14 -24.74 -9.25
C GLY A 561 14.07 -25.48 -8.26
N ALA A 562 14.67 -24.74 -7.33
CA ALA A 562 15.49 -25.29 -6.24
C ALA A 562 14.86 -24.98 -4.88
N SER A 563 15.03 -25.89 -3.93
CA SER A 563 14.68 -25.68 -2.53
C SER A 563 15.93 -25.29 -1.76
N LEU A 564 15.94 -24.07 -1.21
CA LEU A 564 16.99 -23.53 -0.34
C LEU A 564 16.53 -23.56 1.11
N ILE A 565 17.37 -24.10 1.98
CA ILE A 565 17.11 -24.25 3.40
C ILE A 565 18.26 -23.64 4.18
N VAL A 566 17.94 -22.79 5.14
CA VAL A 566 18.91 -22.18 6.06
C VAL A 566 18.53 -22.53 7.48
N PHE A 567 19.44 -23.20 8.18
CA PHE A 567 19.37 -23.45 9.61
C PHE A 567 20.19 -22.39 10.35
N TYR A 568 19.56 -21.73 11.31
CA TYR A 568 20.21 -20.81 12.24
C TYR A 568 20.37 -21.49 13.60
N PHE A 569 21.60 -21.59 14.08
CA PHE A 569 21.92 -22.10 15.42
C PHE A 569 22.54 -20.99 16.25
N LYS A 570 21.95 -20.68 17.40
CA LYS A 570 22.61 -19.83 18.39
C LYS A 570 23.75 -20.63 19.03
N LYS A 571 24.97 -20.09 19.06
CA LYS A 571 26.09 -20.76 19.73
C LYS A 571 25.80 -20.88 21.22
N ARG A 572 25.85 -22.11 21.72
CA ARG A 572 25.76 -22.50 23.13
C ARG A 572 26.92 -23.47 23.41
N ASP A 573 26.93 -24.08 24.59
CA ASP A 573 27.97 -25.04 25.02
C ASP A 573 28.10 -26.31 24.16
N ASN A 574 27.24 -26.47 23.15
CA ASN A 574 27.15 -27.65 22.27
C ASN A 574 27.73 -27.43 20.85
N TRP A 575 28.59 -26.42 20.65
CA TRP A 575 29.17 -26.14 19.32
C TRP A 575 29.99 -27.29 18.74
N GLU A 576 30.87 -27.92 19.54
CA GLU A 576 31.71 -29.03 19.06
C GLU A 576 30.86 -30.24 18.63
N GLU A 577 29.75 -30.50 19.32
CA GLU A 577 28.79 -31.54 18.92
C GLU A 577 28.08 -31.19 17.61
N LEU A 578 27.70 -29.92 17.42
CA LEU A 578 27.11 -29.45 16.16
C LEU A 578 28.12 -29.59 15.02
N LYS A 579 29.38 -29.19 15.23
CA LYS A 579 30.44 -29.32 14.24
C LYS A 579 30.67 -30.77 13.81
N GLY A 580 30.73 -31.70 14.76
CA GLY A 580 30.81 -33.14 14.46
C GLY A 580 29.58 -33.65 13.68
N ALA A 581 28.39 -33.11 13.96
CA ALA A 581 27.17 -33.44 13.21
C ALA A 581 27.20 -32.90 11.76
N LEU A 582 27.78 -31.71 11.53
CA LEU A 582 27.98 -31.15 10.19
C LEU A 582 28.98 -31.99 9.39
N GLU A 583 30.09 -32.42 10.01
CA GLU A 583 31.08 -33.29 9.38
C GLU A 583 30.48 -34.65 8.98
N ALA A 584 29.65 -35.25 9.84
CA ALA A 584 28.94 -36.51 9.56
C ALA A 584 27.91 -36.39 8.42
N LEU A 585 27.39 -35.19 8.17
CA LEU A 585 26.51 -34.88 7.05
C LEU A 585 27.27 -34.46 5.79
N GLU A 586 28.60 -34.51 5.81
CA GLU A 586 29.48 -34.06 4.73
C GLU A 586 29.29 -32.58 4.38
N ILE A 587 28.76 -31.78 5.30
CA ILE A 587 28.59 -30.34 5.15
C ILE A 587 29.95 -29.70 5.39
N ARG A 588 30.64 -29.32 4.32
CA ARG A 588 31.97 -28.69 4.36
C ARG A 588 31.88 -27.30 3.75
N ARG A 589 32.68 -26.38 4.30
CA ARG A 589 32.76 -25.02 3.77
C ARG A 589 33.32 -25.04 2.36
N GLU A 590 32.49 -24.77 1.36
CA GLU A 590 32.96 -24.63 -0.01
C GLU A 590 33.67 -23.27 -0.12
N LYS A 591 35.01 -23.28 -0.16
CA LYS A 591 35.78 -22.06 -0.40
C LYS A 591 35.48 -21.55 -1.81
N ILE A 592 34.76 -20.44 -1.90
CA ILE A 592 34.64 -19.66 -3.14
C ILE A 592 36.08 -19.32 -3.60
N LYS A 593 36.52 -19.93 -4.71
CA LYS A 593 37.65 -19.39 -5.46
C LYS A 593 37.22 -18.01 -5.95
N LYS A 594 37.82 -16.96 -5.37
CA LYS A 594 37.60 -15.57 -5.77
C LYS A 594 37.86 -15.38 -7.25
#